data_AF-A0A6C0H086-F1
#
_entry.id   AF-A0A6C0H086-F1
#
_cell.length_a   1.000
_cell.length_b   1.000
_cell.length_c   1.000
_cell.angle_alpha   90.00
_cell.angle_beta   90.00
_cell.angle_gamma   90.00
#
_symmetry.space_group_name_H-M   'P 1'
#
loop_
_entity.id
_entity.type
_entity.pdbx_description
1 polymer ?
#
loop_
_entity_poly.entity_id
_entity_poly.type
_entity_poly.pdbx_seq_one_letter_code
_entity_poly.pdbx_strand_id
1 'polypeptide(L)'
;MFSSIIIKRKGILNNSHMITNKIIQTIHPNTTYKILLQQMISLGTNNNCISSKFSLQQIPKYIDIEGIWDDSDRININNSNILGDFGRFKTISEINIPINIANKFNVSYYSAELYNIYDRIKFDTTKDLPLTEMIIGENYIKGFIEEKNLGGGQYLETHDNPHYHAPLNSDNKGYIILGKKVNNKIRLSAFIIPYYSGLYTPKNVIHNDANLIGRWLVVYSKSKKFSTVLLRDEYDECTKINFI
;
A
#
# COMPACT_ATOMS: atom_id res chain seq x y z
N MET A 1 -17.61 -12.71 8.84
CA MET A 1 -17.29 -13.07 7.43
C MET A 1 -16.70 -11.83 6.76
N PHE A 2 -15.51 -11.91 6.16
CA PHE A 2 -14.81 -10.77 5.54
C PHE A 2 -15.40 -10.32 4.19
N SER A 3 -16.70 -10.50 3.96
CA SER A 3 -17.36 -10.24 2.67
C SER A 3 -17.17 -8.80 2.18
N SER A 4 -17.08 -7.84 3.10
CA SER A 4 -16.84 -6.43 2.79
C SER A 4 -15.40 -6.07 2.39
N ILE A 5 -14.48 -7.05 2.39
CA ILE A 5 -13.07 -6.89 1.99
C ILE A 5 -12.78 -7.59 0.64
N ILE A 6 -13.78 -8.25 0.05
CA ILE A 6 -13.64 -8.84 -1.28
C ILE A 6 -13.65 -7.71 -2.32
N ILE A 7 -12.50 -7.43 -2.90
CA ILE A 7 -12.31 -6.42 -3.94
C ILE A 7 -12.63 -7.04 -5.30
N LYS A 8 -13.46 -6.39 -6.10
CA LYS A 8 -13.80 -6.79 -7.48
C LYS A 8 -13.82 -5.57 -8.41
N ARG A 9 -12.72 -4.81 -8.44
CA ARG A 9 -12.60 -3.61 -9.28
C ARG A 9 -12.27 -4.03 -10.71
N LYS A 10 -12.98 -3.46 -11.69
CA LYS A 10 -12.75 -3.67 -13.11
C LYS A 10 -12.81 -2.33 -13.82
N GLY A 11 -11.77 -2.05 -14.60
CA GLY A 11 -11.63 -0.86 -15.42
C GLY A 11 -12.16 -1.03 -16.83
N ILE A 12 -12.00 0.02 -17.63
CA ILE A 12 -12.50 0.08 -19.01
C ILE A 12 -11.58 -0.61 -20.02
N LEU A 13 -10.29 -0.76 -19.69
CA LEU A 13 -9.30 -1.42 -20.54
C LEU A 13 -9.20 -2.92 -20.25
N ASN A 14 -8.76 -3.68 -21.25
CA ASN A 14 -8.39 -5.08 -21.06
C ASN A 14 -7.32 -5.19 -19.96
N ASN A 15 -7.43 -6.20 -19.10
CA ASN A 15 -6.53 -6.38 -17.95
C ASN A 15 -6.44 -5.16 -17.01
N SER A 16 -7.47 -4.30 -16.95
CA SER A 16 -7.60 -3.28 -15.90
C SER A 16 -8.48 -3.82 -14.79
N HIS A 17 -7.87 -4.36 -13.73
CA HIS A 17 -8.60 -4.91 -12.60
C HIS A 17 -7.73 -5.01 -11.35
N MET A 18 -8.40 -5.02 -10.21
CA MET A 18 -7.84 -5.39 -8.91
C MET A 18 -8.86 -6.27 -8.21
N ILE A 19 -8.54 -7.55 -8.05
CA ILE A 19 -9.50 -8.57 -7.62
C ILE A 19 -8.91 -9.39 -6.46
N THR A 20 -9.69 -9.58 -5.41
CA THR A 20 -9.44 -10.60 -4.39
C THR A 20 -9.76 -11.96 -4.98
N ASN A 21 -8.73 -12.76 -5.26
CA ASN A 21 -8.89 -14.12 -5.80
C ASN A 21 -9.41 -15.08 -4.72
N LYS A 22 -8.80 -15.05 -3.54
CA LYS A 22 -9.24 -15.83 -2.37
C LYS A 22 -8.73 -15.24 -1.06
N ILE A 23 -9.42 -15.59 0.03
CA ILE A 23 -8.92 -15.41 1.39
C ILE A 23 -8.12 -16.66 1.74
N ILE A 24 -6.86 -16.50 2.11
CA ILE A 24 -5.94 -17.60 2.42
C ILE A 24 -6.08 -18.00 3.88
N GLN A 25 -6.07 -17.02 4.79
CA GLN A 25 -6.15 -17.26 6.23
C GLN A 25 -6.58 -15.99 6.97
N THR A 26 -6.85 -16.15 8.26
CA THR A 26 -7.09 -15.05 9.19
C THR A 26 -5.82 -14.79 10.02
N ILE A 27 -5.44 -13.52 10.10
CA ILE A 27 -4.40 -13.00 10.98
C ILE A 27 -5.05 -12.53 12.27
N HIS A 28 -4.71 -13.15 13.38
CA HIS A 28 -5.28 -12.88 14.69
C HIS A 28 -4.42 -11.86 15.46
N PRO A 29 -5.06 -10.99 16.27
CA PRO A 29 -4.36 -10.13 17.22
C PRO A 29 -3.41 -10.93 18.11
N ASN A 30 -2.34 -10.27 18.55
CA ASN A 30 -1.37 -10.82 19.50
C ASN A 30 -0.63 -12.10 19.07
N THR A 31 -0.82 -12.58 17.83
CA THR A 31 -0.25 -13.83 17.33
C THR A 31 0.99 -13.57 16.47
N THR A 32 2.04 -14.35 16.70
CA THR A 32 3.26 -14.33 15.88
C THR A 32 3.14 -15.36 14.76
N TYR A 33 3.56 -14.99 13.55
CA TYR A 33 3.47 -15.81 12.35
C TYR A 33 4.85 -16.00 11.71
N LYS A 34 5.15 -17.20 11.22
CA LYS A 34 6.28 -17.46 10.33
C LYS A 34 5.84 -17.25 8.88
N ILE A 35 6.55 -16.40 8.15
CA ILE A 35 6.23 -16.08 6.75
C ILE A 35 6.65 -17.25 5.86
N LEU A 36 5.74 -17.69 4.99
CA LEU A 36 6.02 -18.57 3.86
C LEU A 36 5.59 -17.88 2.57
N LEU A 37 5.92 -18.48 1.42
CA LEU A 37 5.66 -17.88 0.12
C LEU A 37 4.17 -17.59 -0.15
N GLN A 38 3.27 -18.49 0.27
CA GLN A 38 1.84 -18.40 -0.07
C GLN A 38 0.91 -18.29 1.14
N GLN A 39 1.46 -18.32 2.36
CA GLN A 39 0.70 -18.34 3.61
C GLN A 39 1.58 -17.93 4.79
N MET A 40 1.02 -17.86 5.99
CA MET A 40 1.82 -17.69 7.21
C MET A 40 1.42 -18.70 8.28
N ILE A 41 2.40 -19.37 8.89
CA ILE A 41 2.15 -20.37 9.94
C ILE A 41 2.08 -19.67 11.29
N SER A 42 0.96 -19.84 12.01
CA SER A 42 0.83 -19.36 13.38
C SER A 42 1.83 -20.07 14.30
N LEU A 43 2.58 -19.27 15.08
CA LEU A 43 3.48 -19.74 16.12
C LEU A 43 2.88 -19.50 17.53
N GLY A 44 1.64 -19.01 17.63
CA GLY A 44 1.00 -18.67 18.91
C GLY A 44 1.40 -17.30 19.48
N THR A 45 0.97 -17.02 20.71
CA THR A 45 1.02 -15.70 21.35
C THR A 45 2.28 -15.44 22.20
N ASN A 46 2.96 -16.50 22.64
CA ASN A 46 4.12 -16.42 23.54
C ASN A 46 5.48 -16.33 22.82
N ASN A 47 5.46 -16.22 21.49
CA ASN A 47 6.69 -16.17 20.69
C ASN A 47 7.08 -14.72 20.41
N ASN A 48 8.27 -14.33 20.89
CA ASN A 48 8.85 -13.03 20.56
C ASN A 48 9.09 -12.92 19.06
N CYS A 49 8.67 -11.80 18.48
CA CYS A 49 9.09 -11.42 17.14
C CYS A 49 10.57 -11.07 17.13
N ILE A 50 11.27 -11.56 16.12
CA ILE A 50 12.58 -11.00 15.77
C ILE A 50 12.29 -9.76 14.91
N SER A 51 11.76 -8.72 15.56
CA SER A 51 11.79 -7.38 14.99
C SER A 51 13.20 -6.88 15.24
N SER A 52 14.04 -7.00 14.21
CA SER A 52 15.29 -6.27 14.17
C SER A 52 14.93 -4.78 14.06
N LYS A 53 14.76 -4.12 15.21
CA LYS A 53 14.81 -2.65 15.30
C LYS A 53 16.21 -2.24 14.84
N PHE A 54 16.38 -2.02 13.55
CA PHE A 54 17.66 -1.64 12.99
C PHE A 54 17.96 -0.19 13.35
N SER A 55 19.09 0.04 13.99
CA SER A 55 19.63 1.36 14.30
C SER A 55 20.28 2.05 13.08
N LEU A 56 20.48 1.32 11.98
CA LEU A 56 21.06 1.82 10.72
C LEU A 56 19.96 2.02 9.68
N GLN A 57 19.36 3.21 9.64
CA GLN A 57 18.46 3.59 8.55
C GLN A 57 19.28 4.04 7.34
N GLN A 58 18.91 3.56 6.15
CA GLN A 58 19.44 4.06 4.89
C GLN A 58 18.41 5.04 4.32
N ILE A 59 18.82 6.26 3.95
CA ILE A 59 17.93 7.18 3.25
C ILE A 59 17.81 6.70 1.80
N PRO A 60 16.61 6.31 1.32
CA PRO A 60 16.38 5.97 -0.08
C PRO A 60 16.50 7.21 -0.97
N LYS A 61 16.60 7.03 -2.29
CA LYS A 61 16.35 8.15 -3.21
C LYS A 61 14.90 8.58 -3.02
N TYR A 62 14.66 9.88 -2.86
CA TYR A 62 13.33 10.43 -2.59
C TYR A 62 13.07 11.71 -3.39
N ILE A 63 11.81 12.12 -3.44
CA ILE A 63 11.38 13.48 -3.80
C ILE A 63 10.63 14.11 -2.63
N ASP A 64 10.74 15.42 -2.46
CA ASP A 64 9.87 16.18 -1.57
C ASP A 64 8.84 16.94 -2.41
N ILE A 65 7.56 16.72 -2.11
CA ILE A 65 6.46 17.45 -2.75
C ILE A 65 5.83 18.42 -1.75
N GLU A 66 5.58 19.63 -2.22
CA GLU A 66 4.80 20.64 -1.51
C GLU A 66 3.34 20.54 -1.91
N GLY A 67 2.44 20.83 -0.97
CA GLY A 67 1.02 20.81 -1.26
C GLY A 67 0.14 20.89 -0.03
N ILE A 68 -1.16 21.00 -0.27
CA ILE A 68 -2.18 21.11 0.76
C ILE A 68 -2.93 19.80 0.83
N TRP A 69 -2.82 19.09 1.96
CA TRP A 69 -3.63 17.92 2.27
C TRP A 69 -4.98 18.38 2.82
N ASP A 70 -5.98 18.41 1.95
CA ASP A 70 -7.34 18.82 2.28
C ASP A 70 -8.26 17.61 2.30
N ASP A 71 -8.75 17.26 3.49
CA ASP A 71 -9.70 16.17 3.72
C ASP A 71 -11.08 16.71 4.15
N SER A 72 -11.31 18.01 3.99
CA SER A 72 -12.55 18.68 4.40
C SER A 72 -13.66 18.54 3.35
N ASP A 73 -13.31 18.63 2.07
CA ASP A 73 -14.22 18.43 0.94
C ASP A 73 -13.99 17.05 0.31
N ARG A 74 -14.81 16.08 0.71
CA ARG A 74 -14.66 14.67 0.33
C ARG A 74 -15.53 14.31 -0.87
N ILE A 75 -14.90 13.70 -1.87
CA ILE A 75 -15.54 13.24 -3.11
C ILE A 75 -15.82 11.75 -3.02
N ASN A 76 -17.09 11.36 -3.18
CA ASN A 76 -17.46 9.95 -3.40
C ASN A 76 -17.37 9.63 -4.88
N ILE A 77 -16.53 8.66 -5.25
CA ILE A 77 -16.44 8.14 -6.62
C ILE A 77 -16.88 6.68 -6.63
N ASN A 78 -18.19 6.44 -6.68
CA ASN A 78 -18.78 5.11 -6.88
C ASN A 78 -18.21 3.99 -5.97
N ASN A 79 -17.87 4.28 -4.71
CA ASN A 79 -17.20 3.35 -3.79
C ASN A 79 -15.88 2.75 -4.32
N SER A 80 -15.14 3.49 -5.15
CA SER A 80 -13.89 3.03 -5.73
C SER A 80 -12.78 2.85 -4.70
N ASN A 81 -12.87 3.52 -3.55
CA ASN A 81 -12.01 3.29 -2.39
C ASN A 81 -12.75 2.48 -1.30
N ILE A 82 -12.11 1.41 -0.84
CA ILE A 82 -12.64 0.52 0.20
C ILE A 82 -12.73 1.21 1.57
N LEU A 83 -11.91 2.24 1.79
CA LEU A 83 -11.90 3.01 3.02
C LEU A 83 -13.04 4.03 3.03
N GLY A 84 -13.30 4.71 1.91
CA GLY A 84 -14.43 5.62 1.72
C GLY A 84 -14.07 6.76 0.77
N ASP A 85 -14.68 7.93 0.95
CA ASP A 85 -14.52 9.08 0.06
C ASP A 85 -13.10 9.66 0.06
N PHE A 86 -12.76 10.41 -0.99
CA PHE A 86 -11.44 11.00 -1.18
C PHE A 86 -11.40 12.48 -0.81
N GLY A 87 -10.41 12.92 -0.05
CA GLY A 87 -9.98 14.32 -0.05
C GLY A 87 -9.14 14.66 -1.28
N ARG A 88 -8.45 15.80 -1.25
CA ARG A 88 -7.54 16.26 -2.30
C ARG A 88 -6.18 16.65 -1.71
N PHE A 89 -5.11 16.31 -2.42
CA PHE A 89 -3.78 16.86 -2.18
C PHE A 89 -3.42 17.75 -3.35
N LYS A 90 -3.57 19.07 -3.16
CA LYS A 90 -3.25 20.07 -4.19
C LYS A 90 -1.75 20.29 -4.26
N THR A 91 -1.13 19.99 -5.39
CA THR A 91 0.32 20.01 -5.61
C THR A 91 0.64 20.36 -7.06
N ILE A 92 1.87 20.08 -7.51
CA ILE A 92 2.29 20.25 -8.90
C ILE A 92 1.60 19.24 -9.83
N SER A 93 1.56 19.55 -11.13
CA SER A 93 0.88 18.72 -12.14
C SER A 93 1.61 17.42 -12.49
N GLU A 94 2.90 17.32 -12.18
CA GLU A 94 3.73 16.15 -12.47
C GLU A 94 4.74 15.89 -11.35
N ILE A 95 4.81 14.64 -10.88
CA ILE A 95 5.71 14.20 -9.82
C ILE A 95 6.56 13.06 -10.33
N ASN A 96 7.89 13.23 -10.25
CA ASN A 96 8.87 12.20 -10.60
C ASN A 96 9.36 11.52 -9.32
N ILE A 97 8.83 10.34 -9.00
CA ILE A 97 9.17 9.60 -7.79
C ILE A 97 10.32 8.62 -8.10
N PRO A 98 11.46 8.72 -7.40
CA PRO A 98 12.57 7.82 -7.64
C PRO A 98 12.29 6.39 -7.16
N ILE A 99 12.72 5.42 -7.96
CA ILE A 99 12.60 3.98 -7.71
C ILE A 99 13.77 3.50 -6.86
N ASN A 100 13.45 2.68 -5.86
CA ASN A 100 14.38 1.98 -5.00
C ASN A 100 14.04 0.49 -4.98
N ILE A 101 15.05 -0.37 -4.80
CA ILE A 101 14.83 -1.77 -4.44
C ILE A 101 14.65 -1.82 -2.92
N ALA A 102 13.55 -2.36 -2.42
CA ALA A 102 13.29 -2.44 -1.00
C ALA A 102 14.35 -3.32 -0.31
N ASN A 103 14.90 -2.82 0.79
CA ASN A 103 15.72 -3.58 1.72
C ASN A 103 15.36 -3.19 3.15
N LYS A 104 15.82 -3.97 4.14
CA LYS A 104 15.45 -3.76 5.55
C LYS A 104 15.83 -2.37 6.08
N PHE A 105 16.85 -1.72 5.52
CA PHE A 105 17.35 -0.42 5.96
C PHE A 105 16.60 0.76 5.32
N ASN A 106 16.29 0.69 4.03
CA ASN A 106 15.71 1.83 3.31
C ASN A 106 14.21 2.00 3.52
N VAL A 107 13.45 0.92 3.69
CA VAL A 107 12.02 1.02 4.01
C VAL A 107 11.79 1.48 5.46
N SER A 108 12.74 1.18 6.36
CA SER A 108 12.70 1.62 7.75
C SER A 108 12.77 3.15 7.91
N TYR A 109 13.30 3.86 6.90
CA TYR A 109 13.26 5.32 6.83
C TYR A 109 11.82 5.88 6.83
N TYR A 110 10.86 5.09 6.36
CA TYR A 110 9.41 5.37 6.35
C TYR A 110 8.67 4.59 7.44
N SER A 111 9.39 4.04 8.42
CA SER A 111 8.86 3.16 9.47
C SER A 111 8.29 1.83 8.97
N ALA A 112 8.40 1.51 7.68
CA ALA A 112 8.02 0.20 7.17
C ALA A 112 9.10 -0.85 7.49
N GLU A 113 8.73 -2.13 7.38
CA GLU A 113 9.61 -3.26 7.69
C GLU A 113 9.60 -4.26 6.54
N LEU A 114 10.78 -4.69 6.09
CA LEU A 114 10.90 -5.75 5.10
C LEU A 114 11.24 -7.07 5.79
N TYR A 115 10.43 -8.09 5.54
CA TYR A 115 10.62 -9.44 6.06
C TYR A 115 10.98 -10.38 4.91
N ASN A 116 11.92 -11.29 5.15
CA ASN A 116 12.21 -12.38 4.22
C ASN A 116 11.28 -13.57 4.50
N ILE A 117 11.19 -14.50 3.55
CA ILE A 117 10.65 -15.83 3.85
C ILE A 117 11.32 -16.42 5.09
N TYR A 118 10.53 -17.14 5.89
CA TYR A 118 10.90 -17.71 7.17
C TYR A 118 11.15 -16.74 8.33
N ASP A 119 11.15 -15.43 8.10
CA ASP A 119 11.13 -14.45 9.19
C ASP A 119 9.80 -14.55 9.98
N ARG A 120 9.79 -13.96 11.17
CA ARG A 120 8.64 -13.94 12.09
C ARG A 120 8.04 -12.55 12.17
N ILE A 121 6.74 -12.44 11.92
CA ILE A 121 5.98 -11.18 11.94
C ILE A 121 4.84 -11.24 12.95
N LYS A 122 4.54 -10.10 13.56
CA LYS A 122 3.34 -9.90 14.38
C LYS A 122 2.70 -8.60 13.91
N PHE A 123 1.43 -8.69 13.53
CA PHE A 123 0.69 -7.55 13.04
C PHE A 123 0.23 -6.69 14.21
N ASP A 124 0.46 -5.39 14.14
CA ASP A 124 -0.10 -4.42 15.09
C ASP A 124 -1.60 -4.24 14.78
N THR A 125 -2.43 -5.13 15.32
CA THR A 125 -3.88 -5.12 15.13
C THR A 125 -4.61 -5.55 16.41
N THR A 126 -5.80 -4.99 16.61
CA THR A 126 -6.73 -5.38 17.69
C THR A 126 -7.90 -6.22 17.18
N LYS A 127 -7.98 -6.43 15.86
CA LYS A 127 -9.02 -7.21 15.18
C LYS A 127 -8.41 -8.23 14.23
N ASP A 128 -9.18 -9.24 13.89
CA ASP A 128 -8.81 -10.19 12.85
C ASP A 128 -8.67 -9.49 11.49
N LEU A 129 -7.59 -9.80 10.77
CA LEU A 129 -7.32 -9.29 9.42
C LEU A 129 -7.28 -10.45 8.41
N PRO A 130 -7.89 -10.33 7.22
CA PRO A 130 -7.75 -11.34 6.19
C PRO A 130 -6.37 -11.24 5.51
N LEU A 131 -5.69 -12.37 5.38
CA LEU A 131 -4.62 -12.57 4.40
C LEU A 131 -5.27 -13.05 3.11
N THR A 132 -5.03 -12.34 2.01
CA THR A 132 -5.70 -12.59 0.73
C THR A 132 -4.69 -12.76 -0.39
N GLU A 133 -5.09 -13.50 -1.41
CA GLU A 133 -4.45 -13.44 -2.72
C GLU A 133 -5.16 -12.38 -3.57
N MET A 134 -4.38 -11.45 -4.09
CA MET A 134 -4.82 -10.38 -4.95
C MET A 134 -4.23 -10.49 -6.34
N ILE A 135 -5.04 -10.23 -7.36
CA ILE A 135 -4.63 -10.19 -8.76
C ILE A 135 -4.83 -8.76 -9.25
N ILE A 136 -3.73 -8.13 -9.69
CA ILE A 136 -3.73 -6.77 -10.19
C ILE A 136 -3.25 -6.79 -11.64
N GLY A 137 -4.11 -6.31 -12.53
CA GLY A 137 -3.87 -6.33 -13.96
C GLY A 137 -2.96 -5.18 -14.43
N GLU A 138 -2.25 -5.39 -15.54
CA GLU A 138 -1.25 -4.47 -16.07
C GLU A 138 -1.78 -3.07 -16.43
N ASN A 139 -3.07 -2.98 -16.77
CA ASN A 139 -3.73 -1.73 -17.15
C ASN A 139 -4.59 -1.16 -16.01
N TYR A 140 -4.42 -1.64 -14.77
CA TYR A 140 -5.23 -1.19 -13.63
C TYR A 140 -5.08 0.31 -13.37
N ILE A 141 -3.85 0.85 -13.48
CA ILE A 141 -3.60 2.28 -13.34
C ILE A 141 -4.40 3.07 -14.38
N LYS A 142 -4.12 2.87 -15.66
CA LYS A 142 -4.73 3.65 -16.75
C LYS A 142 -6.23 3.44 -16.86
N GLY A 143 -6.69 2.19 -16.82
CA GLY A 143 -8.09 1.86 -17.11
C GLY A 143 -9.03 1.87 -15.90
N PHE A 144 -8.53 2.08 -14.68
CA PHE A 144 -9.36 2.19 -13.49
C PHE A 144 -8.95 3.34 -12.60
N ILE A 145 -7.69 3.40 -12.15
CA ILE A 145 -7.24 4.42 -11.17
C ILE A 145 -7.35 5.83 -11.76
N GLU A 146 -6.83 6.04 -12.96
CA GLU A 146 -6.80 7.36 -13.62
C GLU A 146 -8.12 7.73 -14.32
N GLU A 147 -9.04 6.77 -14.43
CA GLU A 147 -10.35 7.01 -15.03
C GLU A 147 -11.23 7.83 -14.10
N LYS A 148 -11.67 9.00 -14.59
CA LYS A 148 -12.42 10.02 -13.82
C LYS A 148 -13.64 9.46 -13.08
N ASN A 149 -14.39 8.57 -13.72
CA ASN A 149 -15.64 8.01 -13.17
C ASN A 149 -15.43 6.70 -12.38
N LEU A 150 -14.19 6.24 -12.25
CA LEU A 150 -13.82 5.03 -11.51
C LEU A 150 -12.89 5.39 -10.34
N GLY A 151 -11.57 5.38 -10.53
CA GLY A 151 -10.61 5.70 -9.47
C GLY A 151 -10.38 7.18 -9.27
N GLY A 152 -10.66 8.02 -10.28
CA GLY A 152 -10.60 9.47 -10.17
C GLY A 152 -9.19 10.07 -10.18
N GLY A 153 -8.11 9.27 -10.18
CA GLY A 153 -6.73 9.72 -10.21
C GLY A 153 -5.81 8.94 -9.27
N GLN A 154 -4.51 9.22 -9.36
CA GLN A 154 -3.52 8.75 -8.39
C GLN A 154 -3.83 9.31 -7.00
N TYR A 155 -3.50 8.56 -5.95
CA TYR A 155 -3.82 8.93 -4.58
C TYR A 155 -2.67 8.68 -3.61
N LEU A 156 -2.70 9.35 -2.47
CA LEU A 156 -1.95 8.97 -1.27
C LEU A 156 -2.93 8.63 -0.17
N GLU A 157 -2.60 7.64 0.65
CA GLU A 157 -3.44 7.26 1.78
C GLU A 157 -2.65 7.05 3.06
N THR A 158 -3.36 7.20 4.18
CA THR A 158 -2.86 6.87 5.52
C THR A 158 -4.03 6.43 6.38
N HIS A 159 -3.84 5.39 7.20
CA HIS A 159 -4.92 4.84 8.01
C HIS A 159 -4.46 3.98 9.19
N ASP A 160 -5.40 3.67 10.08
CA ASP A 160 -5.17 3.03 11.37
C ASP A 160 -5.04 1.50 11.36
N ASN A 161 -4.96 0.86 10.19
CA ASN A 161 -4.64 -0.56 10.07
C ASN A 161 -3.33 -0.78 9.30
N PRO A 162 -2.55 -1.81 9.67
CA PRO A 162 -1.36 -2.15 8.93
C PRO A 162 -1.70 -2.81 7.60
N HIS A 163 -0.80 -2.65 6.63
CA HIS A 163 -0.79 -3.40 5.38
C HIS A 163 0.38 -4.39 5.34
N TYR A 164 0.23 -5.42 4.52
CA TYR A 164 1.32 -6.30 4.16
C TYR A 164 1.21 -6.65 2.69
N HIS A 165 2.32 -6.61 1.96
CA HIS A 165 2.38 -6.95 0.54
C HIS A 165 3.59 -7.84 0.28
N ALA A 166 3.38 -9.01 -0.31
CA ALA A 166 4.46 -9.87 -0.79
C ALA A 166 4.14 -10.41 -2.20
N PRO A 167 5.08 -10.34 -3.14
CA PRO A 167 4.91 -10.93 -4.47
C PRO A 167 4.81 -12.46 -4.35
N LEU A 168 3.81 -13.06 -5.00
CA LEU A 168 3.64 -14.51 -5.03
C LEU A 168 4.51 -15.18 -6.10
N ASN A 169 4.97 -14.42 -7.09
CA ASN A 169 5.81 -14.90 -8.18
C ASN A 169 6.91 -13.88 -8.54
N SER A 170 7.90 -14.32 -9.31
CA SER A 170 9.03 -13.47 -9.72
C SER A 170 8.68 -12.49 -10.85
N ASP A 171 7.55 -12.70 -11.53
CA ASP A 171 7.03 -11.85 -12.60
C ASP A 171 6.14 -10.69 -12.10
N ASN A 172 5.88 -10.61 -10.80
CA ASN A 172 5.30 -9.44 -10.15
C ASN A 172 6.11 -8.17 -10.50
N LYS A 173 5.40 -7.08 -10.78
CA LYS A 173 5.99 -5.80 -11.19
C LYS A 173 5.36 -4.64 -10.42
N GLY A 174 5.87 -3.45 -10.69
CA GLY A 174 5.31 -2.21 -10.19
C GLY A 174 5.95 -1.79 -8.87
N TYR A 175 5.31 -0.82 -8.23
CA TYR A 175 5.90 -0.09 -7.12
C TYR A 175 4.88 0.16 -6.03
N ILE A 176 5.34 0.07 -4.77
CA ILE A 176 4.65 0.68 -3.65
C ILE A 176 5.30 2.02 -3.34
N ILE A 177 4.51 3.08 -3.21
CA ILE A 177 4.99 4.38 -2.77
C ILE A 177 4.92 4.40 -1.24
N LEU A 178 6.00 4.79 -0.58
CA LEU A 178 6.02 5.12 0.85
C LEU A 178 6.32 6.59 1.04
N GLY A 179 5.67 7.18 2.04
CA GLY A 179 5.72 8.59 2.32
C GLY A 179 5.81 8.92 3.80
N LYS A 180 6.37 10.09 4.11
CA LYS A 180 6.28 10.70 5.43
C LYS A 180 6.26 12.22 5.33
N LYS A 181 5.64 12.87 6.31
CA LYS A 181 5.69 14.32 6.45
C LYS A 181 7.08 14.73 6.95
N VAL A 182 7.69 15.71 6.29
CA VAL A 182 8.96 16.33 6.69
C VAL A 182 8.77 17.84 6.58
N ASN A 183 8.72 18.53 7.72
CA ASN A 183 8.30 19.93 7.79
C ASN A 183 6.92 20.13 7.12
N ASN A 184 6.84 21.02 6.13
CA ASN A 184 5.63 21.30 5.34
C ASN A 184 5.57 20.52 4.01
N LYS A 185 6.43 19.51 3.83
CA LYS A 185 6.50 18.69 2.61
C LYS A 185 6.12 17.25 2.89
N ILE A 186 5.73 16.53 1.83
CA ILE A 186 5.63 15.08 1.85
C ILE A 186 6.84 14.53 1.10
N ARG A 187 7.64 13.72 1.80
CA ARG A 187 8.75 13.00 1.20
C ARG A 187 8.28 11.66 0.68
N LEU A 188 8.50 11.34 -0.59
CA LEU A 188 8.05 10.12 -1.25
C LEU A 188 9.21 9.34 -1.86
N SER A 189 9.12 8.00 -1.82
CA SER A 189 9.95 7.06 -2.56
C SER A 189 9.10 5.93 -3.10
N ALA A 190 9.43 5.42 -4.28
CA ALA A 190 8.83 4.22 -4.83
C ALA A 190 9.73 3.00 -4.57
N PHE A 191 9.13 1.86 -4.27
CA PHE A 191 9.85 0.64 -3.92
C PHE A 191 9.37 -0.57 -4.74
N ILE A 192 10.35 -1.26 -5.32
CA ILE A 192 10.18 -2.63 -5.80
C ILE A 192 10.34 -3.56 -4.60
N ILE A 193 9.34 -4.39 -4.31
CA ILE A 193 9.41 -5.43 -3.27
C ILE A 193 10.04 -6.68 -3.91
N PRO A 194 11.24 -7.13 -3.47
CA PRO A 194 11.87 -8.31 -4.02
C PRO A 194 11.03 -9.58 -3.85
N TYR A 195 11.18 -10.51 -4.79
CA TYR A 195 10.66 -11.87 -4.60
C TYR A 195 11.29 -12.53 -3.36
N TYR A 196 10.52 -13.42 -2.69
CA TYR A 196 10.87 -14.00 -1.38
C TYR A 196 10.97 -12.99 -0.21
N SER A 197 10.38 -11.81 -0.35
CA SER A 197 10.21 -10.85 0.73
C SER A 197 8.78 -10.36 0.86
N GLY A 198 8.45 -9.73 1.98
CA GLY A 198 7.18 -9.09 2.23
C GLY A 198 7.38 -7.76 2.95
N LEU A 199 6.72 -6.73 2.45
CA LEU A 199 6.73 -5.41 3.04
C LEU A 199 5.57 -5.29 4.01
N TYR A 200 5.87 -5.04 5.28
CA TYR A 200 4.92 -4.64 6.29
C TYR A 200 4.89 -3.11 6.39
N THR A 201 3.72 -2.53 6.19
CA THR A 201 3.49 -1.09 6.31
C THR A 201 2.65 -0.85 7.57
N PRO A 202 3.25 -0.30 8.64
CA PRO A 202 2.50 -0.01 9.87
C PRO A 202 1.40 1.03 9.68
N LYS A 203 0.56 1.15 10.70
CA LYS A 203 -0.48 2.18 10.79
C LYS A 203 0.12 3.58 10.56
N ASN A 204 -0.68 4.44 9.96
CA ASN A 204 -0.40 5.87 9.74
C ASN A 204 0.77 6.20 8.80
N VAL A 205 1.46 5.21 8.22
CA VAL A 205 2.43 5.45 7.15
C VAL A 205 1.69 5.93 5.90
N ILE A 206 2.16 7.01 5.27
CA ILE A 206 1.60 7.46 3.99
C ILE A 206 2.04 6.47 2.92
N HIS A 207 1.12 5.98 2.10
CA HIS A 207 1.46 5.02 1.05
C HIS A 207 0.51 5.07 -0.15
N ASN A 208 0.89 4.36 -1.21
CA ASN A 208 0.05 3.99 -2.34
C ASN A 208 0.54 2.65 -2.89
N ASP A 209 -0.37 1.71 -3.08
CA ASP A 209 -0.11 0.36 -3.58
C ASP A 209 -0.84 0.04 -4.90
N ALA A 210 -1.47 1.05 -5.50
CA ALA A 210 -2.23 0.91 -6.74
C ALA A 210 -1.34 0.54 -7.94
N ASN A 211 -0.06 0.87 -7.88
CA ASN A 211 0.93 0.68 -8.94
C ASN A 211 1.55 -0.73 -8.95
N LEU A 212 1.08 -1.65 -8.08
CA LEU A 212 1.50 -3.05 -8.08
C LEU A 212 0.83 -3.83 -9.22
N ILE A 213 1.54 -4.78 -9.84
CA ILE A 213 1.04 -5.61 -10.95
C ILE A 213 1.36 -7.09 -10.66
N GLY A 214 0.44 -7.99 -10.98
CA GLY A 214 0.60 -9.44 -10.82
C GLY A 214 -0.17 -10.00 -9.63
N ARG A 215 0.35 -11.11 -9.05
CA ARG A 215 -0.28 -11.84 -7.95
C ARG A 215 0.37 -11.51 -6.62
N TRP A 216 -0.37 -10.97 -5.68
CA TRP A 216 0.14 -10.47 -4.41
C TRP A 216 -0.51 -11.16 -3.23
N LEU A 217 0.29 -11.47 -2.21
CA LEU A 217 -0.18 -11.84 -0.89
C LEU A 217 -0.39 -10.56 -0.09
N VAL A 218 -1.63 -10.28 0.33
CA VAL A 218 -2.01 -8.98 0.85
C VAL A 218 -2.83 -9.07 2.14
N VAL A 219 -2.49 -8.23 3.12
CA VAL A 219 -3.34 -7.96 4.29
C VAL A 219 -3.95 -6.58 4.16
N TYR A 220 -5.29 -6.53 4.06
CA TYR A 220 -6.09 -5.31 4.06
C TYR A 220 -7.22 -5.41 5.08
N SER A 221 -7.66 -4.27 5.62
CA SER A 221 -8.93 -4.20 6.32
C SER A 221 -9.56 -2.83 6.24
N LYS A 222 -10.86 -2.76 6.50
CA LYS A 222 -11.54 -1.47 6.66
C LYS A 222 -10.99 -0.71 7.86
N SER A 223 -10.61 0.53 7.64
CA SER A 223 -10.08 1.43 8.67
C SER A 223 -11.16 2.35 9.22
N LYS A 224 -11.11 2.62 10.52
CA LYS A 224 -12.04 3.58 11.16
C LYS A 224 -11.54 4.99 10.98
N LYS A 225 -10.22 5.18 11.16
CA LYS A 225 -9.51 6.42 10.87
C LYS A 225 -8.68 6.22 9.63
N PHE A 226 -9.00 6.97 8.59
CA PHE A 226 -8.28 6.98 7.33
C PHE A 226 -8.38 8.36 6.70
N SER A 227 -7.42 8.65 5.85
CA SER A 227 -7.44 9.78 4.93
C SER A 227 -6.84 9.30 3.62
N THR A 228 -7.63 9.38 2.55
CA THR A 228 -7.20 9.06 1.19
C THR A 228 -7.41 10.32 0.37
N VAL A 229 -6.38 10.81 -0.27
CA VAL A 229 -6.42 12.07 -1.05
C VAL A 229 -6.04 11.81 -2.48
N LEU A 230 -6.85 12.31 -3.42
CA LEU A 230 -6.47 12.33 -4.84
C LEU A 230 -5.42 13.41 -5.07
N LEU A 231 -4.40 13.08 -5.83
CA LEU A 231 -3.38 14.05 -6.24
C LEU A 231 -3.97 14.94 -7.34
N ARG A 232 -3.98 16.24 -7.06
CA ARG A 232 -4.57 17.26 -7.92
C ARG A 232 -3.61 18.41 -8.11
N ASP A 233 -3.60 19.00 -9.29
CA ASP A 233 -2.89 20.25 -9.51
C ASP A 233 -3.72 21.47 -9.03
N GLU A 234 -3.22 22.68 -9.28
CA GLU A 234 -3.91 23.91 -8.92
C GLU A 234 -5.24 24.12 -9.66
N TYR A 235 -5.45 23.42 -10.79
CA TYR A 235 -6.66 23.47 -11.62
C TYR A 235 -7.63 22.31 -11.34
N ASP A 236 -7.38 21.51 -10.30
CA ASP A 236 -8.12 20.29 -9.94
C ASP A 236 -8.04 19.18 -11.01
N GLU A 237 -7.01 19.20 -11.85
CA GLU A 237 -6.69 18.12 -12.79
C GLU A 237 -5.83 17.04 -12.12
N CYS A 238 -5.86 15.81 -12.66
CA CYS A 238 -5.07 14.71 -12.13
C CYS A 238 -3.56 15.00 -12.22
N THR A 239 -2.87 15.04 -11.08
CA THR A 239 -1.40 15.04 -11.07
C THR A 239 -0.87 13.73 -11.63
N LYS A 240 0.07 13.83 -12.59
CA LYS A 240 0.76 12.68 -13.17
C LYS A 240 1.88 12.20 -12.26
N ILE A 241 2.02 10.89 -12.10
CA ILE A 241 3.17 10.28 -11.43
C ILE A 241 4.01 9.56 -12.48
N ASN A 242 5.32 9.88 -12.52
CA ASN A 242 6.30 9.07 -13.21
C ASN A 242 7.25 8.43 -12.20
N PHE A 243 7.70 7.22 -12.53
CA PHE A 243 8.70 6.50 -11.73
C PHE A 243 10.05 6.54 -12.46
N ILE A 244 11.08 7.09 -11.80
CA ILE A 244 12.40 7.38 -12.40
C ILE A 244 13.57 6.72 -11.66
#